data_AF-T1DE07-F1
#
_entry.id   AF-T1DE07-F1
#
_cell.length_a   1.000
_cell.length_b   1.000
_cell.length_c   1.000
_cell.angle_alpha   90.00
_cell.angle_beta   90.00
_cell.angle_gamma   90.00
#
_symmetry.space_group_name_H-M   'P 1'
#
loop_
_entity.id
_entity.type
_entity.pdbx_description
1 polymer ?
#
loop_
_entity_poly.entity_id
_entity_poly.type
_entity_poly.pdbx_seq_one_letter_code
_entity_poly.pdbx_strand_id
1 'polypeptide(L)'
;MTKTPFVEDPRGTVIAMAPEEYAGMSYLVSFPYTRVYINTIREGTFVAVRNFASNTKHRTFSVLELVSVLPRHYALGNSPEEAERAFPGFFDEAAKSARLDWEQEEPTELTTRIRSEAIPTRIQLNFAGDATVPEIESDQSLPMVGEEAHLLTDELTNEIVNRGLMDGSVATIAPCRMV
;
A
#
# COMPACT_ATOMS: atom_id res chain seq x y z
N MET A 1 -19.41 3.51 17.92
CA MET A 1 -18.96 3.90 16.56
C MET A 1 -18.42 2.65 15.90
N THR A 2 -19.08 2.18 14.86
CA THR A 2 -18.63 1.05 14.04
C THR A 2 -17.38 1.51 13.31
N LYS A 3 -16.19 1.13 13.79
CA LYS A 3 -14.92 1.53 13.16
C LYS A 3 -14.73 0.68 11.91
N THR A 4 -14.67 1.30 10.75
CA THR A 4 -14.25 0.66 9.50
C THR A 4 -12.79 0.22 9.68
N PRO A 5 -12.42 -1.01 9.29
CA PRO A 5 -11.05 -1.53 9.44
C PRO A 5 -10.04 -0.90 8.47
N PHE A 6 -10.54 -0.07 7.55
CA PHE A 6 -9.78 0.59 6.50
C PHE A 6 -9.80 2.09 6.71
N VAL A 7 -8.65 2.71 6.45
CA VAL A 7 -8.55 4.16 6.32
C VAL A 7 -9.30 4.59 5.06
N GLU A 8 -10.07 5.68 5.13
CA GLU A 8 -10.88 6.16 4.01
C GLU A 8 -10.01 6.61 2.83
N ASP A 9 -8.95 7.37 3.12
CA ASP A 9 -7.95 7.87 2.18
C ASP A 9 -6.55 7.89 2.82
N PRO A 10 -5.48 7.71 2.03
CA PRO A 10 -5.48 7.48 0.58
C PRO A 10 -5.87 6.05 0.20
N ARG A 11 -6.40 5.88 -1.02
CA ARG A 11 -6.60 4.57 -1.65
C ARG A 11 -5.63 4.37 -2.81
N GLY A 12 -5.02 3.20 -2.85
CA GLY A 12 -4.15 2.78 -3.94
C GLY A 12 -4.88 1.92 -4.95
N THR A 13 -4.20 1.62 -6.05
CA THR A 13 -4.65 0.61 -7.02
C THR A 13 -3.51 -0.36 -7.27
N VAL A 14 -3.79 -1.67 -7.23
CA VAL A 14 -2.82 -2.68 -7.67
C VAL A 14 -2.74 -2.65 -9.19
N ILE A 15 -1.62 -2.24 -9.75
CA ILE A 15 -1.45 -2.06 -11.20
C ILE A 15 -0.68 -3.20 -11.87
N ALA A 16 0.10 -3.97 -11.10
CA ALA A 16 0.80 -5.14 -11.61
C ALA A 16 1.10 -6.14 -10.48
N MET A 17 1.34 -7.39 -10.86
CA MET A 17 1.94 -8.41 -10.02
C MET A 17 3.02 -9.15 -10.80
N ALA A 18 4.09 -9.57 -10.14
CA ALA A 18 5.19 -10.30 -10.75
C ALA A 18 5.76 -11.35 -9.77
N PRO A 19 6.38 -12.44 -10.27
CA PRO A 19 7.16 -13.33 -9.42
C PRO A 19 8.33 -12.58 -8.76
N GLU A 20 8.64 -12.95 -7.52
CA GLU A 20 9.77 -12.42 -6.74
C GLU A 20 10.46 -13.58 -6.02
N GLU A 21 11.78 -13.51 -5.85
CA GLU A 21 12.62 -14.64 -5.43
C GLU A 21 12.32 -15.14 -4.00
N TYR A 22 12.01 -14.25 -3.06
CA TYR A 22 11.91 -14.58 -1.62
C TYR A 22 10.47 -14.59 -1.12
N ALA A 23 9.65 -13.64 -1.56
CA ALA A 23 8.25 -13.48 -1.21
C ALA A 23 7.32 -14.31 -2.11
N GLY A 24 7.84 -14.86 -3.22
CA GLY A 24 7.10 -15.60 -4.24
C GLY A 24 6.40 -14.68 -5.24
N MET A 25 5.76 -13.62 -4.76
CA MET A 25 5.13 -12.58 -5.59
C MET A 25 5.42 -11.19 -5.03
N SER A 26 5.55 -10.22 -5.93
CA SER A 26 5.53 -8.79 -5.64
C SER A 26 4.37 -8.13 -6.37
N TYR A 27 3.89 -7.03 -5.79
CA TYR A 27 2.76 -6.26 -6.29
C TYR A 27 3.18 -4.81 -6.43
N LEU A 28 2.75 -4.18 -7.51
CA LEU A 28 2.94 -2.76 -7.72
C LEU A 28 1.64 -2.05 -7.36
N VAL A 29 1.68 -1.21 -6.33
CA VAL A 29 0.56 -0.41 -5.84
C VAL A 29 0.82 1.06 -6.18
N SER A 30 -0.17 1.71 -6.78
CA SER A 30 -0.07 3.11 -7.21
C SER A 30 -1.09 3.95 -6.46
N PHE A 31 -0.62 4.91 -5.66
CA PHE A 31 -1.48 5.85 -4.95
C PHE A 31 -1.44 7.22 -5.64
N PRO A 32 -2.52 8.01 -5.55
CA PRO A 32 -2.47 9.43 -5.85
C PRO A 32 -1.38 10.11 -4.99
N TYR A 33 -0.71 11.12 -5.56
CA TYR A 33 0.25 11.90 -4.80
C TYR A 33 -0.43 13.12 -4.17
N THR A 34 -0.17 13.32 -2.89
CA THR A 34 -0.22 14.63 -2.23
C THR A 34 0.95 14.67 -1.24
N ARG A 35 1.32 15.88 -0.81
CA ARG A 35 2.32 16.05 0.25
C ARG A 35 1.91 15.37 1.56
N VAL A 36 0.62 15.28 1.84
CA VAL A 36 0.09 14.55 3.00
C VAL A 36 0.25 13.04 2.80
N TYR A 37 -0.17 12.51 1.65
CA TYR A 37 -0.18 11.06 1.40
C TYR A 37 1.22 10.45 1.38
N ILE A 38 2.22 11.12 0.79
CA ILE A 38 3.61 10.61 0.81
C ILE A 38 4.21 10.59 2.23
N ASN A 39 3.66 11.38 3.14
CA ASN A 39 4.06 11.35 4.54
C ASN A 39 3.32 10.31 5.38
N THR A 40 2.12 9.91 4.96
CA THR A 40 1.30 8.88 5.60
C THR A 40 1.66 7.47 5.14
N ILE A 41 1.84 7.27 3.83
CA ILE A 41 2.16 5.96 3.26
C ILE A 41 3.65 5.71 3.45
N ARG A 42 4.01 4.69 4.23
CA ARG A 42 5.40 4.34 4.54
C ARG A 42 5.69 2.87 4.26
N GLU A 43 6.97 2.54 4.15
CA GLU A 43 7.41 1.15 4.20
C GLU A 43 6.98 0.50 5.53
N GLY A 44 6.61 -0.77 5.49
CA GLY A 44 5.98 -1.51 6.59
C GLY A 44 4.48 -1.26 6.76
N THR A 45 3.89 -0.31 6.01
CA THR A 45 2.43 -0.12 6.04
C THR A 45 1.71 -1.32 5.43
N PHE A 46 0.63 -1.77 6.06
CA PHE A 46 -0.21 -2.83 5.53
C PHE A 46 -1.36 -2.27 4.69
N VAL A 47 -1.62 -2.94 3.57
CA VAL A 47 -2.76 -2.67 2.71
C VAL A 47 -3.57 -3.93 2.47
N ALA A 48 -4.89 -3.81 2.47
CA ALA A 48 -5.82 -4.86 2.10
C ALA A 48 -6.28 -4.68 0.66
N VAL A 49 -6.15 -5.74 -0.13
CA VAL A 49 -6.59 -5.78 -1.54
C VAL A 49 -7.52 -6.96 -1.72
N ARG A 50 -8.66 -6.74 -2.39
CA ARG A 50 -9.59 -7.83 -2.69
C ARG A 50 -8.89 -8.92 -3.48
N ASN A 51 -9.11 -10.18 -3.09
CA ASN A 51 -8.47 -11.34 -3.71
C ASN A 51 -9.48 -12.27 -4.41
N PHE A 52 -8.98 -13.23 -5.19
CA PHE A 52 -9.80 -14.16 -5.98
C PHE A 52 -10.67 -15.13 -5.17
N ALA A 53 -10.52 -15.20 -3.84
CA ALA A 53 -11.44 -15.95 -2.98
C ALA A 53 -12.73 -15.18 -2.65
N SER A 54 -12.79 -13.88 -2.97
CA SER A 54 -14.00 -13.07 -2.83
C SER A 54 -15.15 -13.59 -3.69
N ASN A 55 -16.35 -13.58 -3.14
CA ASN A 55 -17.58 -13.99 -3.82
C ASN A 55 -18.79 -13.17 -3.34
N THR A 56 -20.00 -13.56 -3.74
CA THR A 56 -21.23 -12.82 -3.41
C THR A 56 -21.59 -12.84 -1.92
N LYS A 57 -21.05 -13.78 -1.13
CA LYS A 57 -21.30 -13.91 0.31
C LYS A 57 -20.14 -13.46 1.18
N HIS A 58 -18.92 -13.55 0.66
CA HIS A 58 -17.69 -13.27 1.39
C HIS A 58 -16.86 -12.25 0.63
N ARG A 59 -16.54 -11.13 1.28
CA ARG A 59 -15.56 -10.17 0.76
C ARG A 59 -14.22 -10.52 1.40
N THR A 60 -13.27 -10.99 0.59
CA THR A 60 -11.98 -11.51 1.07
C THR A 60 -10.85 -10.64 0.55
N PHE A 61 -10.01 -10.15 1.46
CA PHE A 61 -8.89 -9.28 1.13
C PHE A 61 -7.58 -9.92 1.54
N SER A 62 -6.62 -10.02 0.63
CA SER A 62 -5.24 -10.36 0.94
C SER A 62 -4.55 -9.13 1.55
N VAL A 63 -3.77 -9.36 2.61
CA VAL A 63 -2.98 -8.32 3.27
C VAL A 63 -1.57 -8.31 2.70
N LEU A 64 -1.17 -7.16 2.16
CA LEU A 64 0.16 -6.91 1.62
C LEU A 64 0.91 -5.92 2.51
N GLU A 65 2.22 -6.07 2.60
CA GLU A 65 3.13 -5.11 3.24
C GLU A 65 3.83 -4.29 2.17
N LEU A 66 3.81 -2.96 2.29
CA LEU A 66 4.59 -2.09 1.43
C LEU A 66 6.07 -2.16 1.82
N VAL A 67 6.94 -2.58 0.89
CA VAL A 67 8.39 -2.74 1.12
C VAL A 67 9.24 -1.69 0.42
N SER A 68 8.64 -0.94 -0.49
CA SER A 68 9.24 0.27 -1.07
C SER A 68 8.15 1.28 -1.33
N VAL A 69 8.37 2.55 -1.00
CA VAL A 69 7.42 3.65 -1.26
C VAL A 69 8.16 4.85 -1.79
N LEU A 70 7.95 5.18 -3.07
CA LEU A 70 8.67 6.27 -3.74
C LEU A 70 7.70 7.19 -4.49
N PRO A 71 7.84 8.52 -4.37
CA PRO A 71 7.13 9.43 -5.25
C PRO A 71 7.70 9.33 -6.66
N ARG A 72 6.85 9.46 -7.67
CA ARG A 72 7.23 9.33 -9.07
C ARG A 72 6.51 10.35 -9.93
N HIS A 73 7.29 11.09 -10.69
CA HIS A 73 6.80 11.99 -11.73
C HIS A 73 7.12 11.37 -13.09
N TYR A 74 6.11 10.84 -13.78
CA TYR A 74 6.31 10.02 -14.97
C TYR A 74 6.98 10.75 -16.15
N ALA A 75 6.94 12.09 -16.18
CA ALA A 75 7.67 12.86 -17.20
C ALA A 75 9.19 12.93 -16.96
N LEU A 76 9.67 12.60 -15.75
CA LEU A 76 11.12 12.58 -15.42
C LEU A 76 11.76 11.22 -15.73
N GLY A 77 11.05 10.34 -16.43
CA GLY A 77 11.54 9.00 -16.72
C GLY A 77 11.38 8.04 -15.55
N ASN A 78 11.85 6.82 -15.78
CA ASN A 78 11.50 5.66 -15.00
C ASN A 78 12.64 5.09 -14.16
N SER A 79 13.86 5.56 -14.38
CA SER A 79 15.05 5.13 -13.64
C SER A 79 16.15 6.20 -13.63
N PRO A 80 17.08 6.17 -12.66
CA PRO A 80 18.26 7.03 -12.66
C PRO A 80 19.10 6.89 -13.94
N GLU A 81 19.18 5.69 -14.52
CA GLU A 81 19.94 5.45 -15.75
C GLU A 81 19.30 6.13 -16.97
N GLU A 82 17.97 6.27 -17.00
CA GLU A 82 17.29 7.07 -18.04
C GLU A 82 17.59 8.56 -17.87
N ALA A 83 17.64 9.05 -16.63
CA ALA A 83 18.00 10.43 -16.33
C ALA A 83 19.44 10.75 -16.75
N GLU A 84 20.39 9.86 -16.43
CA GLU A 84 21.82 10.03 -16.78
C GLU A 84 22.09 9.94 -18.29
N ARG A 85 21.26 9.22 -19.03
CA ARG A 85 21.35 9.13 -20.50
C ARG A 85 20.77 10.35 -21.22
N ALA A 86 19.91 11.12 -20.56
CA ALA A 86 19.32 12.32 -21.12
C ALA A 86 20.35 13.46 -21.22
N PHE A 87 20.10 14.44 -22.10
CA PHE A 87 20.93 15.64 -22.15
C PHE A 87 20.80 16.41 -20.81
N PRO A 88 21.90 16.63 -20.06
CA PRO A 88 21.81 17.11 -18.67
C PRO A 88 21.03 18.41 -18.49
N GLY A 89 21.27 19.39 -19.36
CA GLY A 89 20.59 20.69 -19.28
C GLY A 89 19.08 20.64 -19.52
N PHE A 90 18.58 19.63 -20.24
CA PHE A 90 17.14 19.44 -20.43
C PHE A 90 16.52 18.78 -19.20
N PHE A 91 17.19 17.76 -18.66
CA PHE A 91 16.68 17.00 -17.52
C PHE A 91 16.65 17.86 -16.24
N ASP A 92 17.67 18.70 -16.03
CA ASP A 92 17.72 19.62 -14.89
C ASP A 92 16.54 20.61 -14.88
N GLU A 93 16.20 21.18 -16.04
CA GLU A 93 15.08 22.10 -16.15
C GLU A 93 13.73 21.37 -16.02
N ALA A 94 13.62 20.15 -16.57
CA ALA A 94 12.45 19.30 -16.37
C ALA A 94 12.24 18.98 -14.88
N ALA A 95 13.31 18.63 -14.16
CA ALA A 95 13.26 18.36 -12.73
C ALA A 95 12.87 19.59 -11.90
N LYS A 96 13.41 20.78 -12.23
CA LYS A 96 13.02 22.04 -11.59
C LYS A 96 11.56 22.38 -11.84
N SER A 97 11.05 22.12 -13.04
CA SER A 97 9.63 22.34 -13.39
C SER A 97 8.72 21.38 -12.62
N ALA A 98 9.05 20.09 -12.62
CA ALA A 98 8.29 19.04 -11.93
C ALA A 98 8.30 19.21 -10.40
N ARG A 99 9.21 20.02 -9.85
CA ARG A 99 9.28 20.30 -8.42
C ARG A 99 7.95 20.79 -7.85
N LEU A 100 7.23 21.62 -8.61
CA LEU A 100 5.98 22.25 -8.15
C LEU A 100 4.90 21.21 -7.82
N ASP A 101 4.88 20.09 -8.54
CA ASP A 101 3.94 18.98 -8.32
C ASP A 101 4.14 18.30 -6.95
N TRP A 102 5.33 18.40 -6.36
CA TRP A 102 5.61 17.85 -5.03
C TRP A 102 4.96 18.68 -3.91
N GLU A 103 4.62 19.93 -4.19
CA GLU A 103 4.03 20.87 -3.24
C GLU A 103 2.49 20.81 -3.25
N GLN A 104 1.88 19.95 -4.09
CA GLN A 104 0.41 19.82 -4.17
C GLN A 104 -0.20 19.21 -2.89
N GLU A 105 -1.27 19.84 -2.41
CA GLU A 105 -2.07 19.36 -1.28
C GLU A 105 -3.23 18.46 -1.71
N GLU A 106 -3.73 18.69 -2.93
CA GLU A 106 -4.82 17.92 -3.54
C GLU A 106 -4.27 17.02 -4.65
N PRO A 107 -4.82 15.82 -4.86
CA PRO A 107 -4.31 14.86 -5.84
C PRO A 107 -4.77 15.18 -7.27
N THR A 108 -4.44 16.38 -7.77
CA THR A 108 -4.91 16.86 -9.08
C THR A 108 -4.04 16.37 -10.23
N GLU A 109 -2.74 16.18 -10.00
CA GLU A 109 -1.81 15.82 -11.06
C GLU A 109 -1.77 14.31 -11.32
N LEU A 110 -2.08 13.91 -12.56
CA LEU A 110 -2.10 12.49 -12.96
C LEU A 110 -0.70 11.93 -13.26
N THR A 111 0.25 12.81 -13.58
CA THR A 111 1.65 12.47 -13.88
C THR A 111 2.49 12.21 -12.63
N THR A 112 1.95 12.52 -11.46
CA THR A 112 2.66 12.45 -10.19
C THR A 112 1.93 11.50 -9.25
N ARG A 113 2.58 10.38 -8.90
CA ARG A 113 1.98 9.30 -8.10
C ARG A 113 2.96 8.76 -7.08
N ILE A 114 2.46 8.10 -6.05
CA ILE A 114 3.28 7.34 -5.12
C ILE A 114 3.30 5.90 -5.63
N ARG A 115 4.48 5.45 -6.06
CA ARG A 115 4.74 4.10 -6.54
C ARG A 115 5.24 3.27 -5.38
N SER A 116 4.51 2.22 -5.03
CA SER A 116 4.86 1.33 -3.94
C SER A 116 4.99 -0.11 -4.40
N GLU A 117 6.03 -0.79 -3.93
CA GLU A 117 6.18 -2.24 -4.09
C GLU A 117 5.69 -2.91 -2.82
N ALA A 118 4.95 -4.00 -2.97
CA ALA A 118 4.35 -4.71 -1.86
C ALA A 118 4.55 -6.22 -1.99
N ILE A 119 4.64 -6.90 -0.84
CA ILE A 119 4.77 -8.35 -0.75
C ILE A 119 3.64 -8.95 0.10
N PRO A 120 3.25 -10.22 -0.12
CA PRO A 120 2.18 -10.84 0.65
C PRO A 120 2.62 -11.16 2.07
N THR A 121 1.81 -10.77 3.05
CA THR A 121 1.97 -11.18 4.46
C THR A 121 1.50 -12.61 4.72
N ARG A 122 0.84 -13.24 3.73
CA ARG A 122 0.14 -14.53 3.84
C ARG A 122 -1.02 -14.52 4.84
N ILE A 123 -1.59 -13.35 5.09
CA ILE A 123 -2.78 -13.15 5.91
C ILE A 123 -3.90 -12.62 5.01
N GLN A 124 -5.13 -13.08 5.24
CA GLN A 124 -6.33 -12.54 4.61
C GLN A 124 -7.35 -12.08 5.64
N LEU A 125 -8.20 -11.13 5.23
CA LEU A 125 -9.34 -10.61 5.97
C LEU A 125 -10.62 -11.08 5.28
N ASN A 126 -11.45 -11.82 6.00
CA ASN A 126 -12.71 -12.34 5.47
C ASN A 126 -13.90 -11.64 6.14
N PHE A 127 -14.70 -10.95 5.34
CA PHE A 127 -15.94 -10.33 5.80
C PHE A 127 -17.13 -11.18 5.34
N ALA A 128 -17.82 -11.80 6.29
CA ALA A 128 -19.07 -12.51 6.04
C ALA A 128 -20.23 -11.52 5.86
N GLY A 129 -20.84 -11.47 4.67
CA GLY A 129 -21.94 -10.56 4.35
C GLY A 129 -21.61 -9.09 4.66
N ASP A 130 -22.48 -8.46 5.45
CA ASP A 130 -22.37 -7.04 5.84
C ASP A 130 -21.55 -6.82 7.12
N ALA A 131 -20.76 -7.82 7.54
CA ALA A 131 -19.87 -7.67 8.67
C ALA A 131 -18.89 -6.50 8.46
N THR A 132 -18.66 -5.75 9.53
CA THR A 132 -17.71 -4.63 9.58
C THR A 132 -16.37 -5.03 10.21
N VAL A 133 -16.36 -6.12 10.97
CA VAL A 133 -15.16 -6.71 11.57
C VAL A 133 -14.80 -7.96 10.76
N PRO A 134 -13.56 -8.07 10.24
CA PRO A 134 -13.13 -9.24 9.50
C PRO A 134 -12.71 -10.38 10.43
N GLU A 135 -12.83 -11.61 9.95
CA GLU A 135 -12.07 -12.74 10.47
C GLU A 135 -10.68 -12.75 9.81
N ILE A 136 -9.63 -12.84 10.64
CA ILE A 136 -8.24 -12.89 10.17
C ILE A 136 -7.86 -14.35 9.95
N GLU A 137 -7.43 -14.71 8.75
CA GLU A 137 -7.12 -16.08 8.34
C GLU A 137 -5.79 -16.16 7.59
N SER A 138 -5.29 -17.37 7.34
CA SER A 138 -4.16 -17.55 6.42
C SER A 138 -4.63 -17.32 4.99
N ASP A 139 -3.84 -16.59 4.20
CA ASP A 139 -4.17 -16.28 2.82
C ASP A 139 -4.10 -17.54 1.94
N GLN A 140 -5.14 -17.75 1.13
CA GLN A 140 -5.28 -18.88 0.21
C GLN A 140 -5.41 -18.43 -1.25
N SER A 141 -5.29 -17.14 -1.52
CA SER A 141 -5.55 -16.57 -2.84
C SER A 141 -4.54 -15.50 -3.24
N LEU A 142 -4.71 -14.94 -4.43
CA LEU A 142 -3.92 -13.83 -4.92
C LEU A 142 -4.78 -12.55 -4.94
N PRO A 143 -4.21 -11.40 -4.56
CA PRO A 143 -4.81 -10.10 -4.83
C PRO A 143 -5.20 -9.94 -6.31
N MET A 144 -6.34 -9.31 -6.56
CA MET A 144 -6.77 -8.99 -7.92
C MET A 144 -6.08 -7.70 -8.40
N VAL A 145 -5.41 -7.77 -9.55
CA VAL A 145 -4.90 -6.57 -10.23
C VAL A 145 -6.09 -5.71 -10.69
N GLY A 146 -6.01 -4.40 -10.47
CA GLY A 146 -7.04 -3.42 -10.77
C GLY A 146 -7.95 -3.06 -9.59
N GLU A 147 -7.92 -3.82 -8.49
CA GLU A 147 -8.69 -3.51 -7.28
C GLU A 147 -8.01 -2.43 -6.41
N GLU A 148 -8.81 -1.82 -5.53
CA GLU A 148 -8.34 -0.84 -4.55
C GLU A 148 -7.45 -1.50 -3.49
N ALA A 149 -6.36 -0.81 -3.14
CA ALA A 149 -5.51 -1.12 -2.01
C ALA A 149 -5.84 -0.17 -0.86
N HIS A 150 -6.49 -0.71 0.17
CA HIS A 150 -6.92 0.05 1.34
C HIS A 150 -5.88 0.00 2.43
N LEU A 151 -5.44 1.16 2.95
CA LEU A 151 -4.61 1.18 4.15
C LEU A 151 -5.38 0.61 5.35
N LEU A 152 -4.72 -0.24 6.13
CA LEU A 152 -5.29 -0.74 7.38
C LEU A 152 -5.18 0.32 8.48
N THR A 153 -6.14 0.34 9.41
CA THR A 153 -5.99 1.19 10.60
C THR A 153 -4.92 0.62 11.54
N ASP A 154 -4.39 1.47 12.41
CA ASP A 154 -3.43 1.05 13.44
C ASP A 154 -3.99 -0.06 14.33
N GLU A 155 -5.28 -0.02 14.65
CA GLU A 155 -5.90 -1.06 15.48
C GLU A 155 -5.86 -2.43 14.81
N LEU A 156 -6.28 -2.53 13.54
CA LEU A 156 -6.26 -3.79 12.81
C LEU A 156 -4.84 -4.26 12.51
N THR A 157 -3.93 -3.32 12.20
CA THR A 157 -2.50 -3.62 12.01
C THR A 157 -1.90 -4.24 13.29
N ASN A 158 -2.18 -3.65 14.45
CA ASN A 158 -1.73 -4.19 15.74
C ASN A 158 -2.33 -5.56 16.03
N GLU A 159 -3.58 -5.81 15.65
CA GLU A 159 -4.23 -7.11 15.79
C GLU A 159 -3.54 -8.18 14.93
N ILE A 160 -3.24 -7.85 13.67
CA ILE A 160 -2.52 -8.73 12.74
C ILE A 160 -1.11 -9.05 13.25
N VAL A 161 -0.34 -8.03 13.61
CA VAL A 161 1.06 -8.18 14.05
C VAL A 161 1.16 -8.99 15.34
N ASN A 162 0.23 -8.78 16.28
CA ASN A 162 0.23 -9.48 17.56
C ASN A 162 -0.59 -10.79 17.55
N ARG A 163 -0.99 -11.27 16.37
CA ARG A 163 -1.77 -12.49 16.25
C ARG A 163 -1.00 -13.67 16.86
N GLY A 164 -1.63 -14.36 17.82
CA GLY A 164 -1.02 -15.47 18.54
C GLY A 164 -0.27 -15.09 19.83
N LEU A 165 -0.12 -13.79 20.12
CA LEU A 165 0.41 -13.28 21.40
C LEU A 165 -0.68 -12.74 22.34
N MET A 166 -1.93 -12.71 21.87
CA MET A 166 -3.07 -12.10 22.57
C MET A 166 -3.60 -12.90 23.77
N ASP A 167 -3.06 -14.10 24.03
CA ASP A 167 -3.48 -14.94 25.17
C ASP A 167 -2.89 -14.48 26.52
N GLY A 168 -2.08 -13.42 26.52
CA GLY A 168 -1.47 -12.84 27.71
C GLY A 168 -0.31 -13.64 28.30
N SER A 169 0.08 -14.75 27.65
CA SER A 169 1.24 -15.56 28.07
C SER A 169 2.58 -14.92 27.71
N VAL A 170 2.58 -14.02 26.73
CA VAL A 170 3.74 -13.26 26.24
C VAL A 170 3.38 -11.78 26.14
N ALA A 171 4.34 -10.89 26.37
CA ALA A 171 4.14 -9.46 26.16
C ALA A 171 3.86 -9.18 24.67
N THR A 172 2.78 -8.45 24.38
CA THR A 172 2.48 -7.99 23.03
C THR A 172 3.47 -6.92 22.58
N ILE A 173 3.72 -6.85 21.28
CA ILE A 173 4.52 -5.79 20.67
C ILE A 173 3.67 -4.52 20.69
N ALA A 174 4.08 -3.57 21.53
CA ALA A 174 3.48 -2.25 21.55
C ALA A 174 4.06 -1.40 20.40
N PRO A 175 3.24 -0.58 19.73
CA PRO A 175 3.76 0.38 18.75
C PRO A 175 4.75 1.33 19.43
N CYS A 176 5.92 1.48 18.81
CA CYS A 176 6.95 2.40 19.30
C CYS A 176 6.44 3.83 19.17
N ARG A 177 6.26 4.53 20.30
CA ARG A 177 6.02 5.98 20.30
C ARG A 177 7.35 6.68 20.13
N MET A 178 7.71 7.02 18.90
CA MET A 178 8.80 7.98 18.69
C MET A 178 8.29 9.38 19.07
N VAL A 179 9.01 10.00 20.01
CA VAL A 179 8.75 11.35 20.53
C VAL A 179 9.26 12.39 19.55
#